data_AF-A0A380KBW3-F1
#
_entry.id   AF-A0A380KBW3-F1
#
_cell.length_a   1.000
_cell.length_b   1.000
_cell.length_c   1.000
_cell.angle_alpha   90.00
_cell.angle_beta   90.00
_cell.angle_gamma   90.00
#
_symmetry.space_group_name_H-M   'P 1'
#
loop_
_entity.id
_entity.type
_entity.pdbx_description
1 polymer ?
#
loop_
_entity_poly.entity_id
_entity_poly.type
_entity_poly.pdbx_seq_one_letter_code
_entity_poly.pdbx_strand_id
1 'polypeptide(L)' 'MEYILSLVTLMSHLIFILLVHRLLVTLFDWSKIVKNAQDKLGQLRVFLILISIAIGYMVSHFMLEVLSIMQTAMLGQ' A
#
# COMPACT_ATOMS: atom_id res chain seq x y z
N MET A 1 -0.22 8.86 -24.44
CA MET A 1 -1.37 8.68 -23.53
C MET A 1 -1.19 7.45 -22.66
N GLU A 2 -0.92 6.27 -23.25
CA GLU A 2 -0.74 5.01 -22.51
C GLU A 2 0.35 5.08 -21.41
N TYR A 3 1.51 5.64 -21.72
CA TYR A 3 2.59 5.87 -20.74
C TYR A 3 2.19 6.74 -19.54
N ILE A 4 1.32 7.73 -19.76
CA ILE A 4 0.85 8.63 -18.71
C ILE A 4 -0.08 7.86 -17.76
N LEU A 5 -0.97 7.04 -18.31
CA LEU A 5 -1.85 6.17 -17.53
C LEU A 5 -1.04 5.15 -16.72
N SER A 6 -0.06 4.48 -17.33
CA SER A 6 0.82 3.54 -16.62
C SER A 6 1.61 4.22 -15.49
N LEU A 7 2.09 5.45 -15.69
CA LEU A 7 2.74 6.25 -14.65
C LEU A 7 1.77 6.60 -13.52
N VAL A 8 0.55 7.05 -13.83
CA VAL A 8 -0.46 7.35 -12.81
C VAL A 8 -0.80 6.10 -11.99
N THR A 9 -0.97 4.96 -12.66
CA THR A 9 -1.19 3.67 -12.01
C THR A 9 -0.03 3.33 -11.08
N LEU A 10 1.22 3.41 -11.55
CA LEU A 10 2.40 3.13 -10.72
C LEU A 10 2.46 4.05 -9.49
N MET A 11 2.22 5.35 -9.69
CA MET A 11 2.23 6.33 -8.61
C MET A 11 1.12 6.08 -7.59
N SER A 12 -0.06 5.64 -8.02
CA SER A 12 -1.13 5.21 -7.12
C SER A 12 -0.65 4.09 -6.20
N HIS A 13 -0.05 3.04 -6.75
CA HIS A 13 0.48 1.93 -5.95
C HIS A 13 1.52 2.41 -4.93
N LEU A 14 2.48 3.25 -5.35
CA LEU A 14 3.50 3.79 -4.45
C LEU A 14 2.91 4.62 -3.30
N ILE A 15 1.89 5.44 -3.58
CA ILE A 15 1.21 6.24 -2.56
C ILE A 15 0.52 5.34 -1.53
N PHE A 16 -0.22 4.33 -1.97
CA PHE A 16 -0.92 3.40 -1.06
C PHE A 16 0.06 2.54 -0.25
N ILE A 17 1.16 2.08 -0.84
CA ILE A 17 2.23 1.37 -0.13
C ILE A 17 2.81 2.26 0.98
N LEU A 18 3.11 3.53 0.68
CA LEU A 18 3.61 4.47 1.68
C LEU A 18 2.60 4.74 2.80
N LEU A 19 1.32 4.87 2.44
CA LEU A 19 0.22 5.07 3.38
C LEU A 19 0.09 3.89 4.34
N VAL A 20 0.05 2.67 3.81
CA VAL A 20 -0.02 1.45 4.61
C VAL A 20 1.22 1.31 5.49
N HIS A 21 2.41 1.61 4.96
CA HIS A 21 3.64 1.58 5.75
C HIS A 21 3.59 2.55 6.93
N ARG A 22 3.14 3.78 6.69
CA ARG A 22 2.99 4.77 7.74
C ARG A 22 2.00 4.28 8.80
N LEU A 23 0.85 3.76 8.40
CA LEU A 23 -0.16 3.22 9.33
C LEU A 23 0.40 2.05 10.17
N LEU A 24 1.10 1.11 9.54
CA LEU A 24 1.75 0.00 10.23
C LEU A 24 2.74 0.50 11.28
N VAL A 25 3.58 1.48 10.95
CA VAL A 25 4.58 2.02 11.88
C VAL A 25 3.92 2.85 13.00
N THR A 26 2.88 3.63 12.72
CA THR A 26 2.30 4.56 13.70
C THR A 26 1.21 3.98 14.58
N LEU A 27 0.41 3.03 14.08
CA LEU A 27 -0.74 2.50 14.82
C LEU A 27 -0.36 1.34 15.74
N PHE A 28 0.72 0.62 15.43
CA PHE A 28 1.12 -0.57 16.16
C PHE A 28 2.36 -0.31 17.02
N ASP A 29 2.26 -0.67 18.30
CA ASP A 29 3.41 -0.70 19.21
C ASP A 29 4.19 -2.00 19.00
N TRP A 30 5.13 -1.96 18.05
CA TRP A 30 5.92 -3.13 17.66
C TRP A 30 6.81 -3.67 18.79
N SER A 31 7.09 -2.88 19.82
CA SER A 31 7.81 -3.33 21.03
C SER A 31 7.01 -4.38 21.80
N LYS A 32 5.67 -4.30 21.76
CA LYS A 32 4.77 -5.26 22.42
C LYS A 32 4.47 -6.48 21.55
N ILE A 33 4.51 -6.32 20.23
CA ILE A 33 4.17 -7.38 19.28
C ILE A 33 5.36 -8.29 19.03
N VAL A 34 6.56 -7.73 18.90
CA VAL A 34 7.77 -8.48 18.53
C VAL A 34 8.73 -8.53 19.72
N LYS A 35 9.01 -9.74 20.21
CA LYS A 35 10.03 -9.96 21.24
C LYS A 35 11.40 -9.54 20.72
N ASN A 36 12.15 -8.81 21.55
CA ASN A 36 13.46 -8.22 21.21
C ASN A 36 13.40 -7.33 19.96
N ALA A 37 12.30 -6.59 19.76
CA ALA A 37 12.16 -5.64 18.65
C ALA A 37 13.34 -4.66 18.55
N GLN A 38 13.89 -4.22 19.69
CA GLN A 38 15.03 -3.28 19.74
C GLN A 38 16.33 -3.87 19.19
N ASP A 39 16.59 -5.16 19.41
CA ASP A 39 17.77 -5.85 18.86
C ASP A 39 17.60 -6.18 17.37
N LYS A 40 16.35 -6.29 16.91
CA LYS A 40 15.97 -6.70 15.55
C LYS A 40 15.34 -5.60 14.71
N LEU A 41 15.58 -4.32 15.05
CA LEU A 41 14.95 -3.17 14.38
C LEU A 41 15.13 -3.18 12.85
N GLY A 42 16.30 -3.59 12.36
CA GLY A 42 16.56 -3.71 10.93
C GLY A 42 15.67 -4.76 10.25
N GLN A 43 15.56 -5.96 10.82
CA GLN A 43 14.72 -7.04 10.29
C GLN A 43 13.24 -6.68 10.36
N LEU A 44 12.81 -6.06 11.46
CA LEU A 44 11.45 -5.56 11.62
C LEU A 44 11.12 -4.53 10.53
N ARG A 45 12.01 -3.57 10.25
CA ARG A 45 11.78 -2.56 9.21
C ARG A 45 11.59 -3.18 7.82
N VAL A 46 12.43 -4.16 7.46
CA VAL A 46 12.30 -4.89 6.18
C VAL A 46 10.97 -5.65 6.14
N PHE A 47 10.60 -6.32 7.23
CA PHE A 47 9.33 -7.04 7.32
C PHE A 47 8.13 -6.10 7.12
N LEU A 48 8.13 -4.94 7.78
CA LEU A 48 7.06 -3.95 7.62
C LEU A 48 6.99 -3.42 6.19
N ILE A 49 8.12 -3.20 5.51
CA ILE A 49 8.13 -2.79 4.10
C ILE A 49 7.49 -3.87 3.22
N LEU A 50 7.82 -5.15 3.41
CA LEU A 50 7.23 -6.26 2.64
C LEU A 50 5.72 -6.34 2.83
N ILE A 51 5.23 -6.23 4.07
CA ILE A 51 3.79 -6.17 4.36
C ILE A 51 3.16 -4.95 3.68
N SER A 52 3.84 -3.81 3.71
CA SER A 52 3.33 -2.57 3.11
C SER A 52 3.20 -2.68 1.61
N ILE A 53 4.14 -3.35 0.94
CA ILE A 53 4.07 -3.63 -0.50
C ILE A 53 2.86 -4.53 -0.79
N ALA A 54 2.73 -5.65 -0.08
CA ALA A 54 1.65 -6.61 -0.32
C ALA A 54 0.26 -5.99 -0.09
N ILE A 55 0.04 -5.39 1.08
CA ILE A 55 -1.25 -4.79 1.45
C ILE A 55 -1.50 -3.51 0.66
N GLY A 56 -0.50 -2.63 0.55
CA GLY A 56 -0.63 -1.37 -0.18
C GLY A 56 -0.93 -1.57 -1.66
N TYR A 57 -0.28 -2.55 -2.31
CA TYR A 57 -0.62 -2.94 -3.68
C TYR A 57 -2.06 -3.44 -3.78
N MET A 58 -2.48 -4.34 -2.88
CA MET A 58 -3.83 -4.92 -2.90
C MET A 58 -4.91 -3.84 -2.70
N VAL A 59 -4.71 -2.90 -1.78
CA VAL A 59 -5.62 -1.77 -1.55
C VAL A 59 -5.63 -0.83 -2.76
N SER A 60 -4.47 -0.51 -3.34
CA SER A 60 -4.39 0.33 -4.55
C SER A 60 -5.13 -0.30 -5.72
N HIS A 61 -4.89 -1.59 -5.96
CA HIS A 61 -5.53 -2.35 -7.02
C HIS A 61 -7.05 -2.37 -6.85
N PHE A 62 -7.54 -2.67 -5.65
CA PHE A 62 -8.97 -2.62 -5.32
C PHE A 62 -9.56 -1.23 -5.58
N MET A 63 -8.90 -0.15 -5.17
CA MET A 63 -9.39 1.21 -5.39
C MET A 63 -9.45 1.59 -6.88
N LEU A 64 -8.46 1.17 -7.66
CA LEU A 64 -8.46 1.39 -9.11
C LEU A 64 -9.57 0.60 -9.81
N GLU A 65 -9.83 -0.63 -9.37
CA GLU A 65 -10.93 -1.45 -9.88
C GLU A 65 -12.29 -0.83 -9.58
N VAL A 66 -12.50 -0.37 -8.33
CA VAL A 66 -13.71 0.37 -7.95
C VAL A 66 -13.91 1.61 -8.81
N LEU A 67 -12.84 2.38 -9.04
CA LEU A 67 -12.90 3.57 -9.90
C LEU A 67 -13.26 3.21 -11.34
N SER A 68 -12.69 2.12 -11.87
CA SER A 68 -13.02 1.61 -13.21
C SER A 68 -14.50 1.24 -13.31
N ILE A 69 -15.03 0.49 -12.32
CA ILE A 69 -16.44 0.10 -12.29
C ILE A 69 -17.35 1.34 -12.23
N MET A 70 -16.99 2.34 -11.41
CA MET A 70 -17.74 3.60 -11.33
C MET A 70 -17.75 4.35 -12.66
N GLN A 71 -16.62 4.40 -13.36
CA GLN A 71 -16.54 5.05 -14.67
C GLN A 71 -17.42 4.33 -15.70
N THR A 72 -17.36 3.01 -15.77
CA THR A 72 -18.22 2.21 -16.65
C THR A 72 -19.71 2.43 -16.32
N ALA A 73 -20.08 2.36 -15.04
CA ALA A 73 -21.45 2.54 -14.59
C ALA A 73 -22.01 3.95 -14.85
N MET A 74 -21.18 5.00 -14.71
CA MET A 74 -21.60 6.39 -14.94
C MET A 74 -21.62 6.79 -16.43
N LEU A 75 -20.70 6.25 -17.23
CA LEU A 75 -20.58 6.61 -18.65
C LEU A 75 -21.39 5.71 -19.58
N GLY A 76 -22.01 4.65 -19.05
CA GLY A 76 -22.96 3.82 -19.79
C GLY A 76 -22.36 3.08 -20.99
N GLN A 77 -21.11 2.63 -20.86
CA GLN A 77 -20.51 1.66 -21.78
C GLN A 77 -20.69 0.24 -21.27
#